data_AF-E9GCE8-F1
#
_entry.id   AF-E9GCE8-F1
#
_cell.length_a   1.000
_cell.length_b   1.000
_cell.length_c   1.000
_cell.angle_alpha   90.00
_cell.angle_beta   90.00
_cell.angle_gamma   90.00
#
_symmetry.space_group_name_H-M   'P 1'
#
loop_
_entity.id
_entity.type
_entity.pdbx_description
1 polymer ?
#
loop_
_entity_poly.entity_id
_entity_poly.type
_entity_poly.pdbx_seq_one_letter_code
_entity_poly.pdbx_strand_id
1 'polypeptide(L)'
;MASGSETISTPKMIVPYEWILENVEEQTTMTIASKMILFLGEKVFRVGLQNNTISPILFFMAIDLGKIGMKVEDVKYGIQGSGLGPATMMEMSSQNIGEEGSLQLFTIKLAEKVVGHCTFMFRICIEGTDSGYSYQLCDRLAKDQLWAAFKNQQYLPDVELIVKDQTFPAHKAILAARSRAFADEFEKVQPVKDVPHQIRIDGVEPSTVENILYFIYTGETMGTLADEKLLELANQYGLLSLSGLCRFALKEIEAAMQMANVMDILNNGIEVPNSSSKIMPEKDTEIFFDGTTPTFRCVFKGSENGKSKCLMQYQKEDIFYAYFIGSITQHTTNRHYIISKPVIHIACAKHRRFGLKVEDIYCGTKEILKWNMPGYNGNNQWLKMEAKKLKKNTELLLRFTVQLELDMTYGNGKINQFTFDIKTVSTIGNYYYEMMDDAWLMDFWTAATNQKLTDVEIFVGTVKVMEAHRIILSARSPVLNETLNKTSHTGKSVVTFGAEFDVEIVKIFLNFLYTGSLKTRTSGNQLSKLATKYQVETLKNICQVIYANPPDVEEITDYLLQL
;
A
#
# COMPACT_ATOMS: atom_id res chain seq x y z
N MET A 1 25.89 -17.61 14.86
CA MET A 1 25.27 -17.54 13.52
C MET A 1 23.81 -17.14 13.72
N ALA A 2 23.54 -15.84 13.69
CA ALA A 2 22.18 -15.31 13.68
C ALA A 2 21.96 -14.80 12.26
N SER A 3 21.04 -15.42 11.53
CA SER A 3 20.58 -14.96 10.22
C SER A 3 19.98 -13.57 10.40
N GLY A 4 20.73 -12.54 10.02
CA GLY A 4 20.23 -11.17 10.01
C GLY A 4 19.04 -11.09 9.07
N SER A 5 17.86 -10.75 9.61
CA SER A 5 16.66 -10.52 8.82
C SER A 5 16.98 -9.52 7.72
N GLU A 6 16.90 -9.96 6.47
CA GLU A 6 17.00 -9.11 5.30
C GLU A 6 16.00 -7.96 5.44
N THR A 7 16.48 -6.72 5.36
CA THR A 7 15.64 -5.53 5.38
C THR A 7 14.86 -5.48 4.07
N ILE A 8 13.71 -6.16 4.03
CA ILE A 8 12.79 -6.18 2.89
C ILE A 8 12.20 -4.77 2.72
N SER A 9 12.32 -4.21 1.52
CA SER A 9 11.63 -2.98 1.11
C SER A 9 10.11 -3.15 1.24
N THR A 10 9.42 -2.18 1.85
CA THR A 10 7.96 -2.24 1.98
C THR A 10 7.31 -1.21 1.06
N PRO A 11 6.32 -1.61 0.25
CA PRO A 11 5.48 -0.66 -0.46
C PRO A 11 4.68 0.14 0.58
N LYS A 12 4.61 1.45 0.38
CA LYS A 12 3.90 2.38 1.26
C LYS A 12 2.94 3.23 0.44
N MET A 13 1.75 3.41 1.00
CA MET A 13 0.78 4.36 0.48
C MET A 13 1.16 5.75 0.99
N ILE A 14 1.90 6.52 0.17
CA ILE A 14 2.33 7.87 0.52
C ILE A 14 1.51 8.88 -0.28
N VAL A 15 0.67 9.62 0.42
CA VAL A 15 -0.26 10.59 -0.13
C VAL A 15 0.35 11.99 -0.03
N PRO A 16 0.60 12.69 -1.15
CA PRO A 16 1.07 14.07 -1.13
C PRO A 16 -0.09 15.05 -0.90
N TYR A 17 0.16 16.13 -0.14
CA TYR A 17 -0.78 17.24 0.01
C TYR A 17 -0.05 18.57 0.05
N GLU A 18 -0.59 19.59 -0.63
CA GLU A 18 -0.03 20.93 -0.68
C GLU A 18 -0.96 21.90 0.05
N TRP A 19 -0.39 22.67 0.98
CA TRP A 19 -1.11 23.69 1.74
C TRP A 19 -0.47 25.06 1.53
N ILE A 20 -1.20 25.94 0.86
CA ILE A 20 -0.74 27.27 0.46
C ILE A 20 -1.33 28.32 1.42
N LEU A 21 -0.46 29.16 1.96
CA LEU A 21 -0.78 30.32 2.78
C LEU A 21 -0.30 31.58 2.06
N GLU A 22 -1.21 32.42 1.58
CA GLU A 22 -0.84 33.54 0.69
C GLU A 22 -0.50 34.84 1.43
N ASN A 23 -0.99 35.03 2.67
CA ASN A 23 -0.82 36.27 3.44
C ASN A 23 -0.77 36.00 4.95
N VAL A 24 0.35 35.46 5.44
CA VAL A 24 0.60 35.28 6.88
C VAL A 24 1.17 36.57 7.46
N GLU A 25 0.45 37.18 8.41
CA GLU A 25 0.89 38.41 9.07
C GLU A 25 1.98 38.16 10.12
N GLU A 26 2.88 39.12 10.32
CA GLU A 26 4.02 38.99 11.25
C GLU A 26 3.59 38.89 12.74
N GLN A 27 2.44 39.49 13.06
CA GLN A 27 1.80 39.46 14.39
C GLN A 27 0.51 38.65 14.39
N THR A 28 0.52 37.45 13.80
CA THR A 28 -0.61 36.51 13.95
C THR A 28 -0.78 36.09 15.41
N THR A 29 -1.88 36.49 16.04
CA THR A 29 -2.28 36.05 17.38
C THR A 29 -2.99 34.70 17.39
N MET A 30 -3.50 34.27 16.22
CA MET A 30 -4.36 33.10 16.06
C MET A 30 -3.71 31.97 15.27
N THR A 31 -4.12 30.74 15.59
CA THR A 31 -3.82 29.54 14.82
C THR A 31 -4.52 29.61 13.45
N ILE A 32 -3.75 29.38 12.38
CA ILE A 32 -4.24 29.25 11.01
C ILE A 32 -4.50 27.76 10.77
N ALA A 33 -5.67 27.39 10.25
CA ALA A 33 -5.99 25.98 10.02
C ALA A 33 -6.64 25.80 8.66
N SER A 34 -6.44 24.65 8.04
CA SER A 34 -7.22 24.27 6.87
C SER A 34 -8.67 23.98 7.25
N LYS A 35 -9.55 23.98 6.23
CA LYS A 35 -10.78 23.19 6.30
C LYS A 35 -10.45 21.71 6.47
N MET A 36 -11.47 20.91 6.79
CA MET A 36 -11.33 19.47 6.70
C MET A 36 -11.01 19.08 5.26
N ILE A 37 -9.97 18.27 5.12
CA ILE A 37 -9.47 17.75 3.87
C ILE A 37 -10.08 16.36 3.69
N LEU A 38 -10.64 16.14 2.52
CA LEU A 38 -11.29 14.89 2.16
C LEU A 38 -10.25 13.89 1.66
N PHE A 39 -10.47 12.62 1.94
CA PHE A 39 -9.72 11.52 1.38
C PHE A 39 -10.69 10.34 1.21
N LEU A 40 -10.79 9.82 -0.02
CA LEU A 40 -11.81 8.84 -0.42
C LEU A 40 -13.25 9.31 -0.10
N GLY A 41 -13.54 10.60 -0.34
CA GLY A 41 -14.83 11.22 -0.02
C GLY A 41 -15.06 11.56 1.46
N GLU A 42 -14.21 11.07 2.38
CA GLU A 42 -14.40 11.25 3.82
C GLU A 42 -13.55 12.40 4.40
N LYS A 43 -14.13 13.20 5.30
CA LYS A 43 -13.47 14.35 5.94
C LYS A 43 -12.54 13.90 7.07
N VAL A 44 -11.31 13.52 6.72
CA VAL A 44 -10.41 12.84 7.66
C VAL A 44 -9.13 13.60 7.98
N PHE A 45 -8.72 14.63 7.22
CA PHE A 45 -7.46 15.32 7.48
C PHE A 45 -7.64 16.80 7.81
N ARG A 46 -6.70 17.35 8.57
CA ARG A 46 -6.61 18.80 8.81
C ARG A 46 -5.16 19.20 9.06
N VAL A 47 -4.74 20.33 8.52
CA VAL A 47 -3.43 20.92 8.81
C VAL A 47 -3.60 22.27 9.46
N GLY A 48 -2.58 22.71 10.19
CA GLY A 48 -2.57 24.06 10.72
C GLY A 48 -1.22 24.52 11.19
N LEU A 49 -1.13 25.82 11.41
CA LEU A 49 0.07 26.53 11.81
C LEU A 49 -0.28 27.46 12.96
N GLN A 50 0.32 27.21 14.10
CA GLN A 50 0.37 28.12 15.22
C GLN A 50 1.62 29.00 15.09
N ASN A 51 1.42 30.24 14.66
CA ASN A 51 2.51 31.18 14.35
C ASN A 51 2.67 32.31 15.40
N ASN A 52 2.04 32.15 16.56
CA ASN A 52 1.99 33.18 17.60
C ASN A 52 3.18 33.14 18.60
N THR A 53 4.01 32.09 18.56
CA THR A 53 5.19 31.93 19.44
C THR A 53 6.51 32.18 18.69
N ILE A 54 7.63 32.22 19.44
CA ILE A 54 9.00 32.34 18.88
C ILE A 54 9.38 31.10 18.06
N SER A 55 8.81 29.94 18.41
CA SER A 55 9.01 28.68 17.69
C SER A 55 7.64 28.15 17.25
N PRO A 56 7.18 28.53 16.05
CA PRO A 56 5.87 28.16 15.54
C PRO A 56 5.66 26.65 15.53
N ILE A 57 4.42 26.20 15.67
CA ILE A 57 4.07 24.78 15.60
C ILE A 57 3.27 24.54 14.33
N LEU A 58 3.83 23.74 13.43
CA LEU A 58 3.08 23.16 12.31
C LEU A 58 2.49 21.84 12.78
N PHE A 59 1.22 21.60 12.48
CA PHE A 59 0.54 20.36 12.83
C PHE A 59 -0.24 19.76 11.66
N PHE A 60 -0.38 18.45 11.72
CA PHE A 60 -1.22 17.64 10.85
C PHE A 60 -2.07 16.73 11.73
N MET A 61 -3.34 16.60 11.40
CA MET A 61 -4.29 15.74 12.11
C MET A 61 -4.95 14.77 11.14
N ALA A 62 -5.04 13.52 11.55
CA ALA A 62 -5.95 12.53 10.96
C ALA A 62 -7.07 12.24 11.97
N ILE A 63 -8.31 12.39 11.54
CA ILE A 63 -9.52 12.28 12.35
C ILE A 63 -10.37 11.20 11.71
N ASP A 64 -10.78 10.19 12.48
CA ASP A 64 -11.71 9.16 12.00
C ASP A 64 -11.22 8.37 10.78
N LEU A 65 -9.93 8.43 10.43
CA LEU A 65 -9.36 7.65 9.33
C LEU A 65 -9.57 6.13 9.54
N GLY A 66 -9.63 5.70 10.81
CA GLY A 66 -9.96 4.33 11.20
C GLY A 66 -11.34 3.87 10.75
N LYS A 67 -12.30 4.78 10.53
CA LYS A 67 -13.65 4.44 10.03
C LYS A 67 -13.64 3.90 8.60
N ILE A 68 -12.56 4.14 7.85
CA ILE A 68 -12.32 3.56 6.53
C ILE A 68 -11.16 2.55 6.53
N GLY A 69 -10.76 2.05 7.71
CA GLY A 69 -9.83 0.93 7.87
C GLY A 69 -8.36 1.33 7.75
N MET A 70 -8.06 2.63 7.85
CA MET A 70 -6.72 3.18 7.65
C MET A 70 -6.26 4.01 8.84
N LYS A 71 -4.95 4.15 8.99
CA LYS A 71 -4.30 5.04 9.95
C LYS A 71 -3.03 5.64 9.35
N VAL A 72 -2.54 6.72 9.93
CA VAL A 72 -1.31 7.37 9.52
C VAL A 72 -0.14 6.74 10.27
N GLU A 73 0.84 6.20 9.53
CA GLU A 73 2.09 5.66 10.06
C GLU A 73 3.09 6.78 10.39
N ASP A 74 3.26 7.74 9.46
CA ASP A 74 4.05 8.94 9.67
C ASP A 74 3.64 10.07 8.73
N VAL A 75 4.02 11.29 9.12
CA VAL A 75 3.86 12.48 8.30
C VAL A 75 5.20 13.16 8.13
N LYS A 76 5.54 13.51 6.90
CA LYS A 76 6.68 14.38 6.59
C LYS A 76 6.18 15.68 5.99
N TYR A 77 6.86 16.78 6.26
CA TYR A 77 6.53 18.09 5.70
C TYR A 77 7.77 18.76 5.10
N GLY A 78 7.61 19.52 4.02
CA GLY A 78 8.63 20.41 3.47
C GLY A 78 8.05 21.79 3.21
N ILE A 79 8.93 22.78 3.01
CA ILE A 79 8.54 24.14 2.61
C ILE A 79 9.05 24.38 1.19
N GLN A 80 8.15 24.76 0.27
CA GLN A 80 8.51 25.01 -1.12
C GLN A 80 9.59 26.11 -1.22
N GLY A 81 10.61 25.89 -2.04
CA GLY A 81 11.69 26.86 -2.25
C GLY A 81 12.77 26.89 -1.16
N SER A 82 12.62 26.14 -0.05
CA SER A 82 13.62 26.11 1.04
C SER A 82 14.92 25.37 0.68
N GLY A 83 14.93 24.59 -0.41
CA GLY A 83 16.07 23.72 -0.78
C GLY A 83 16.30 22.53 0.16
N LEU A 84 15.59 22.49 1.30
CA LEU A 84 15.57 21.40 2.26
C LEU A 84 14.44 20.44 1.88
N GLY A 85 14.69 19.13 1.86
CA GLY A 85 13.61 18.16 1.67
C GLY A 85 12.87 17.88 2.98
N PRO A 86 11.82 17.05 2.94
CA PRO A 86 10.80 17.05 3.97
C PRO A 86 11.32 16.50 5.32
N ALA A 87 11.00 17.13 6.44
CA ALA A 87 11.31 16.64 7.79
C ALA A 87 10.15 15.80 8.35
N THR A 88 10.46 14.82 9.21
CA THR A 88 9.45 13.97 9.86
C THR A 88 8.81 14.69 11.05
N MET A 89 7.48 14.71 11.10
CA MET A 89 6.71 15.27 12.21
C MET A 89 6.64 14.27 13.38
N MET A 90 6.53 14.77 14.60
CA MET A 90 6.43 13.94 15.80
C MET A 90 4.95 13.61 16.07
N GLU A 91 4.62 12.32 16.12
CA GLU A 91 3.31 11.87 16.61
C GLU A 91 3.22 12.15 18.11
N MET A 92 2.14 12.80 18.52
CA MET A 92 1.86 13.12 19.90
C MET A 92 1.24 11.90 20.60
N SER A 93 1.82 11.44 21.71
CA SER A 93 1.32 10.26 22.44
C SER A 93 -0.08 10.46 23.02
N SER A 94 -0.84 9.38 23.18
CA SER A 94 -2.18 9.34 23.81
C SER A 94 -2.26 10.06 25.16
N GLN A 95 -1.21 10.00 25.98
CA GLN A 95 -1.13 10.73 27.26
C GLN A 95 -1.30 12.26 27.13
N ASN A 96 -1.07 12.82 25.93
CA ASN A 96 -1.21 14.26 25.65
C ASN A 96 -2.57 14.62 25.01
N ILE A 97 -3.35 13.66 24.52
CA ILE A 97 -4.57 13.90 23.71
C ILE A 97 -5.83 13.30 24.37
N GLY A 98 -5.66 12.33 25.28
CA GLY A 98 -6.71 11.45 25.79
C GLY A 98 -6.47 10.00 25.34
N GLU A 99 -7.18 9.02 25.91
CA GLU A 99 -7.03 7.60 25.54
C GLU A 99 -7.11 7.37 24.02
N GLU A 100 -6.63 6.21 23.53
CA GLU A 100 -6.49 5.83 22.11
C GLU A 100 -7.78 6.04 21.28
N GLY A 101 -7.98 7.26 20.80
CA GLY A 101 -9.10 7.63 19.94
C GLY A 101 -8.77 7.52 18.45
N SER A 102 -9.73 7.95 17.62
CA SER A 102 -9.62 8.02 16.17
C SER A 102 -8.79 9.21 15.65
N LEU A 103 -8.26 10.04 16.56
CA LEU A 103 -7.44 11.20 16.26
C LEU A 103 -5.94 10.88 16.36
N GLN A 104 -5.20 11.11 15.28
CA GLN A 104 -3.74 11.14 15.30
C GLN A 104 -3.26 12.57 15.04
N LEU A 105 -2.45 13.09 15.96
CA LEU A 105 -1.88 14.44 15.87
C LEU A 105 -0.37 14.35 15.69
N PHE A 106 0.12 14.98 14.63
CA PHE A 106 1.53 15.11 14.32
C PHE A 106 1.92 16.58 14.41
N THR A 107 3.01 16.89 15.12
CA THR A 107 3.47 18.27 15.31
C THR A 107 4.96 18.41 15.03
N ILE A 108 5.38 19.63 14.67
CA ILE A 108 6.79 19.99 14.56
C ILE A 108 6.97 21.47 14.85
N LYS A 109 8.06 21.79 15.55
CA LYS A 109 8.48 23.16 15.82
C LYS A 109 9.30 23.70 14.65
N LEU A 110 8.88 24.84 14.11
CA LEU A 110 9.61 25.59 13.10
C LEU A 110 10.67 26.47 13.76
N ALA A 111 11.76 26.72 13.04
CA ALA A 111 12.86 27.55 13.51
C ALA A 111 12.51 29.05 13.54
N GLU A 112 11.68 29.49 12.60
CA GLU A 112 11.31 30.89 12.39
C GLU A 112 9.82 31.02 12.13
N LYS A 113 9.27 32.21 12.42
CA LYS A 113 7.91 32.58 12.05
C LYS A 113 7.72 32.56 10.54
N VAL A 114 6.56 32.08 10.12
CA VAL A 114 6.15 32.12 8.72
C VAL A 114 5.51 33.48 8.47
N VAL A 115 5.99 34.22 7.47
CA VAL A 115 5.45 35.54 7.10
C VAL A 115 5.27 35.60 5.60
N GLY A 116 4.18 36.20 5.14
CA GLY A 116 3.86 36.33 3.72
C GLY A 116 3.37 35.03 3.10
N HIS A 117 3.86 34.73 1.89
CA HIS A 117 3.46 33.55 1.13
C HIS A 117 4.31 32.32 1.50
N CYS A 118 3.66 31.24 1.88
CA CYS A 118 4.32 29.98 2.22
C CYS A 118 3.52 28.79 1.71
N THR A 119 4.21 27.82 1.11
CA THR A 119 3.62 26.55 0.68
C THR A 119 4.23 25.41 1.46
N PHE A 120 3.42 24.74 2.28
CA PHE A 120 3.78 23.51 2.96
C PHE A 120 3.42 22.30 2.09
N MET A 121 4.37 21.39 1.93
CA MET A 121 4.18 20.13 1.23
C MET A 121 4.22 18.97 2.22
N PHE A 122 3.11 18.27 2.39
CA PHE A 122 2.99 17.10 3.24
C PHE A 122 3.14 15.81 2.43
N ARG A 123 3.75 14.80 3.04
CA ARG A 123 3.80 13.41 2.59
C ARG A 123 3.28 12.55 3.72
N ILE A 124 2.07 12.03 3.54
CA ILE A 124 1.32 11.32 4.56
C ILE A 124 1.44 9.82 4.27
N CYS A 125 2.11 9.07 5.13
CA CYS A 125 2.26 7.63 5.00
C CYS A 125 1.07 6.94 5.67
N ILE A 126 0.26 6.22 4.89
CA ILE A 126 -0.97 5.56 5.34
C ILE A 126 -0.74 4.04 5.35
N GLU A 127 -1.26 3.37 6.37
CA GLU A 127 -1.31 1.92 6.48
C GLU A 127 -2.68 1.45 6.98
N GLY A 128 -2.94 0.14 6.91
CA GLY A 128 -4.16 -0.46 7.44
C GLY A 128 -4.18 -0.48 8.96
N THR A 129 -5.37 -0.40 9.55
CA THR A 129 -5.52 -0.51 11.01
C THR A 129 -5.40 -1.95 11.51
N ASP A 130 -5.65 -2.93 10.63
CA ASP A 130 -5.42 -4.36 10.87
C ASP A 130 -4.21 -4.86 10.09
N SER A 131 -3.40 -5.74 10.69
CA SER A 131 -2.20 -6.27 10.06
C SER A 131 -2.47 -7.15 8.83
N GLY A 132 -3.68 -7.70 8.69
CA GLY A 132 -4.10 -8.46 7.53
C GLY A 132 -4.73 -7.59 6.42
N TYR A 133 -4.79 -6.27 6.60
CA TYR A 133 -5.29 -5.34 5.60
C TYR A 133 -4.16 -4.39 5.18
N SER A 134 -3.56 -4.63 4.01
CA SER A 134 -2.32 -3.95 3.63
C SER A 134 -2.28 -3.56 2.16
N TYR A 135 -1.24 -2.79 1.80
CA TYR A 135 -1.07 -2.21 0.47
C TYR A 135 -0.46 -3.25 -0.49
N GLN A 136 -1.29 -3.90 -1.30
CA GLN A 136 -0.93 -5.10 -2.07
C GLN A 136 -0.96 -4.89 -3.58
N LEU A 137 0.05 -5.43 -4.28
CA LEU A 137 0.12 -5.42 -5.75
C LEU A 137 -0.67 -6.57 -6.35
N CYS A 138 -1.64 -6.24 -7.21
CA CYS A 138 -2.54 -7.22 -7.78
C CYS A 138 -3.23 -6.66 -9.04
N ASP A 139 -3.75 -7.54 -9.89
CA ASP A 139 -4.62 -7.20 -11.02
C ASP A 139 -5.99 -6.73 -10.52
N ARG A 140 -6.23 -5.44 -10.66
CA ARG A 140 -7.40 -4.72 -10.16
C ARG A 140 -8.68 -5.10 -10.90
N LEU A 141 -8.57 -5.68 -12.09
CA LEU A 141 -9.73 -6.27 -12.77
C LEU A 141 -10.30 -7.47 -12.02
N ALA A 142 -9.51 -8.15 -11.17
CA ALA A 142 -9.97 -9.35 -10.48
C ALA A 142 -11.13 -9.06 -9.51
N LYS A 143 -10.98 -8.01 -8.68
CA LYS A 143 -12.04 -7.59 -7.76
C LYS A 143 -13.29 -7.13 -8.52
N ASP A 144 -13.12 -6.35 -9.57
CA ASP A 144 -14.23 -5.77 -10.33
C ASP A 144 -15.01 -6.86 -11.07
N GLN A 145 -14.32 -7.84 -11.64
CA GLN A 145 -14.94 -8.96 -12.34
C GLN A 145 -15.68 -9.91 -11.39
N LEU A 146 -15.12 -10.21 -10.21
CA LEU A 146 -15.80 -11.03 -9.21
C LEU A 146 -16.99 -10.31 -8.58
N TRP A 147 -16.86 -9.01 -8.29
CA TRP A 147 -17.97 -8.21 -7.81
C TRP A 147 -19.09 -8.06 -8.84
N ALA A 148 -18.73 -7.83 -10.11
CA ALA A 148 -19.69 -7.81 -11.21
C ALA A 148 -20.39 -9.16 -11.38
N ALA A 149 -19.68 -10.28 -11.19
CA ALA A 149 -20.29 -11.60 -11.21
C ALA A 149 -21.39 -11.75 -10.15
N PHE A 150 -21.13 -11.26 -8.93
CA PHE A 150 -22.13 -11.21 -7.86
C PHE A 150 -23.31 -10.30 -8.21
N LYS A 151 -23.05 -9.02 -8.54
CA LYS A 151 -24.12 -8.03 -8.80
C LYS A 151 -24.99 -8.39 -9.99
N ASN A 152 -24.41 -8.99 -11.02
CA ASN A 152 -25.10 -9.39 -12.24
C ASN A 152 -25.60 -10.84 -12.21
N GLN A 153 -25.41 -11.55 -11.09
CA GLN A 153 -25.86 -12.95 -10.91
C GLN A 153 -25.32 -13.90 -12.00
N GLN A 154 -24.06 -13.69 -12.40
CA GLN A 154 -23.41 -14.43 -13.48
C GLN A 154 -22.73 -15.70 -12.99
N TYR A 155 -22.44 -16.62 -13.92
CA TYR A 155 -21.59 -17.79 -13.70
C TYR A 155 -22.11 -18.81 -12.67
N LEU A 156 -23.43 -18.95 -12.58
CA LEU A 156 -24.16 -19.93 -11.78
C LEU A 156 -24.08 -19.70 -10.26
N PRO A 157 -24.76 -18.67 -9.72
CA PRO A 157 -25.01 -18.58 -8.29
C PRO A 157 -25.73 -19.85 -7.80
N ASP A 158 -25.25 -20.43 -6.71
CA ASP A 158 -25.67 -21.75 -6.20
C ASP A 158 -26.07 -21.73 -4.71
N VAL A 159 -26.15 -20.52 -4.13
CA VAL A 159 -26.65 -20.22 -2.78
C VAL A 159 -27.36 -18.87 -2.77
N GLU A 160 -28.39 -18.73 -1.94
CA GLU A 160 -29.14 -17.50 -1.71
C GLU A 160 -29.04 -17.08 -0.24
N LEU A 161 -28.63 -15.84 0.02
CA LEU A 161 -28.68 -15.26 1.35
C LEU A 161 -29.96 -14.43 1.49
N ILE A 162 -30.83 -14.79 2.44
CA ILE A 162 -32.11 -14.13 2.67
C ILE A 162 -31.97 -13.19 3.88
N VAL A 163 -32.18 -11.90 3.65
CA VAL A 163 -32.03 -10.83 4.64
C VAL A 163 -33.27 -9.95 4.59
N LYS A 164 -34.12 -10.05 5.60
CA LYS A 164 -35.44 -9.40 5.61
C LYS A 164 -36.24 -9.71 4.34
N ASP A 165 -36.50 -8.71 3.51
CA ASP A 165 -37.23 -8.75 2.25
C ASP A 165 -36.32 -8.87 1.01
N GLN A 166 -34.99 -8.90 1.20
CA GLN A 166 -34.01 -9.00 0.11
C GLN A 166 -33.38 -10.39 0.05
N THR A 167 -33.06 -10.81 -1.18
CA THR A 167 -32.36 -12.06 -1.46
C THR A 167 -31.09 -11.76 -2.27
N PHE A 168 -29.96 -12.30 -1.84
CA PHE A 168 -28.66 -12.14 -2.48
C PHE A 168 -28.20 -13.50 -3.06
N PRO A 169 -28.35 -13.74 -4.37
CA PRO A 169 -27.74 -14.88 -5.03
C PRO A 169 -26.21 -14.76 -5.01
N ALA A 170 -25.53 -15.80 -4.54
CA ALA A 170 -24.09 -15.83 -4.33
C ALA A 170 -23.48 -17.18 -4.73
N HIS A 171 -22.15 -17.30 -4.59
CA HIS A 171 -21.38 -18.47 -5.00
C HIS A 171 -20.78 -19.15 -3.76
N LYS A 172 -21.14 -20.41 -3.51
CA LYS A 172 -20.62 -21.21 -2.39
C LYS A 172 -19.10 -21.27 -2.39
N ALA A 173 -18.51 -21.47 -3.57
CA ALA A 173 -17.05 -21.52 -3.73
C ALA A 173 -16.35 -20.25 -3.22
N ILE A 174 -16.93 -19.08 -3.48
CA ILE A 174 -16.38 -17.78 -3.02
C ILE A 174 -16.60 -17.61 -1.52
N LEU A 175 -17.83 -17.85 -1.04
CA LEU A 175 -18.18 -17.70 0.38
C LEU A 175 -17.36 -18.65 1.27
N ALA A 176 -17.25 -19.93 0.91
CA ALA A 176 -16.55 -20.95 1.68
C ALA A 176 -15.03 -20.76 1.69
N ALA A 177 -14.45 -20.29 0.59
CA ALA A 177 -13.02 -20.00 0.54
C ALA A 177 -12.64 -18.88 1.53
N ARG A 178 -13.54 -17.92 1.76
CA ARG A 178 -13.31 -16.71 2.52
C ARG A 178 -13.83 -16.78 3.96
N SER A 179 -14.73 -17.71 4.24
CA SER A 179 -15.35 -17.88 5.55
C SER A 179 -15.42 -19.35 5.93
N ARG A 180 -14.78 -19.67 7.04
CA ARG A 180 -14.85 -21.01 7.62
C ARG A 180 -16.28 -21.40 8.00
N ALA A 181 -17.06 -20.45 8.51
CA ALA A 181 -18.46 -20.70 8.88
C ALA A 181 -19.31 -21.11 7.67
N PHE A 182 -19.16 -20.44 6.53
CA PHE A 182 -19.82 -20.87 5.29
C PHE A 182 -19.31 -22.23 4.80
N ALA A 183 -18.00 -22.48 4.87
CA ALA A 183 -17.45 -23.78 4.51
C ALA A 183 -18.06 -24.93 5.34
N ASP A 184 -18.15 -24.74 6.66
CA ASP A 184 -18.74 -25.73 7.58
C ASP A 184 -20.25 -25.90 7.34
N GLU A 185 -20.97 -24.84 6.97
CA GLU A 185 -22.39 -24.90 6.62
C GLU A 185 -22.64 -25.76 5.37
N PHE A 186 -21.86 -25.52 4.31
CA PHE A 186 -22.02 -26.26 3.04
C PHE A 186 -21.54 -27.71 3.12
N GLU A 187 -20.66 -28.06 4.06
CA GLU A 187 -20.28 -29.46 4.32
C GLU A 187 -21.40 -30.24 5.04
N LYS A 188 -22.23 -29.57 5.86
CA LYS A 188 -23.29 -30.22 6.66
C LYS A 188 -24.58 -30.47 5.88
N VAL A 189 -24.91 -29.60 4.92
CA VAL A 189 -26.21 -29.63 4.26
C VAL A 189 -26.10 -30.27 2.87
N GLN A 190 -26.83 -31.37 2.67
CA GLN A 190 -26.97 -31.94 1.32
C GLN A 190 -27.89 -31.06 0.48
N PRO A 191 -27.50 -30.67 -0.74
CA PRO A 191 -28.34 -29.86 -1.60
C PRO A 191 -29.60 -30.64 -2.00
N VAL A 192 -30.75 -30.01 -1.83
CA VAL A 192 -32.00 -30.50 -2.43
C VAL A 192 -31.90 -30.24 -3.93
N LYS A 193 -32.25 -31.26 -4.73
CA LYS A 193 -32.19 -31.17 -6.19
C LYS A 193 -33.06 -30.00 -6.67
N ASP A 194 -32.51 -29.17 -7.55
CA ASP A 194 -33.19 -28.05 -8.22
C ASP A 194 -33.69 -26.91 -7.30
N VAL A 195 -33.23 -26.84 -6.04
CA VAL A 195 -33.49 -25.71 -5.13
C VAL A 195 -32.14 -25.13 -4.68
N PRO A 196 -31.87 -23.82 -4.88
CA PRO A 196 -30.67 -23.19 -4.37
C PRO A 196 -30.63 -23.30 -2.83
N HIS A 197 -29.44 -23.51 -2.29
CA HIS A 197 -29.29 -23.58 -0.83
C HIS A 197 -29.56 -22.18 -0.24
N GLN A 198 -30.42 -22.10 0.77
CA GLN A 198 -30.84 -20.82 1.35
C GLN A 198 -30.26 -20.66 2.76
N ILE A 199 -29.59 -19.54 3.00
CA ILE A 199 -29.09 -19.14 4.32
C ILE A 199 -29.83 -17.88 4.74
N ARG A 200 -30.50 -17.94 5.90
CA ARG A 200 -31.20 -16.78 6.47
C ARG A 200 -30.27 -16.03 7.42
N ILE A 201 -30.18 -14.71 7.26
CA ILE A 201 -29.42 -13.82 8.14
C ILE A 201 -30.41 -12.84 8.77
N ASP A 202 -30.68 -13.01 10.06
CA ASP A 202 -31.63 -12.20 10.82
C ASP A 202 -30.91 -11.10 11.64
N GLY A 203 -31.63 -10.04 12.00
CA GLY A 203 -31.15 -9.00 12.92
C GLY A 203 -30.25 -7.92 12.32
N VAL A 204 -30.10 -7.86 10.99
CA VAL A 204 -29.21 -6.92 10.28
C VAL A 204 -29.88 -6.27 9.07
N GLU A 205 -29.37 -5.12 8.64
CA GLU A 205 -29.83 -4.45 7.41
C GLU A 205 -29.22 -5.10 6.15
N PRO A 206 -29.95 -5.11 5.01
CA PRO A 206 -29.41 -5.60 3.74
C PRO A 206 -28.10 -4.92 3.32
N SER A 207 -27.94 -3.63 3.62
CA SER A 207 -26.70 -2.87 3.34
C SER A 207 -25.49 -3.41 4.12
N THR A 208 -25.68 -3.85 5.37
CA THR A 208 -24.60 -4.44 6.19
C THR A 208 -24.15 -5.79 5.60
N VAL A 209 -25.10 -6.59 5.08
CA VAL A 209 -24.76 -7.84 4.38
C VAL A 209 -24.08 -7.56 3.04
N GLU A 210 -24.49 -6.52 2.30
CA GLU A 210 -23.80 -6.09 1.08
C GLU A 210 -22.34 -5.70 1.38
N ASN A 211 -22.05 -5.01 2.49
CA ASN A 211 -20.68 -4.69 2.90
C ASN A 211 -19.82 -5.94 3.15
N ILE A 212 -20.39 -6.98 3.79
CA ILE A 212 -19.69 -8.27 3.97
C ILE A 212 -19.44 -8.97 2.65
N LEU A 213 -20.45 -8.99 1.77
CA LEU A 213 -20.31 -9.62 0.46
C LEU A 213 -19.28 -8.87 -0.38
N TYR A 214 -19.26 -7.54 -0.34
CA TYR A 214 -18.23 -6.75 -0.98
C TYR A 214 -16.84 -7.18 -0.49
N PHE A 215 -16.61 -7.19 0.82
CA PHE A 215 -15.33 -7.61 1.40
C PHE A 215 -14.94 -9.06 1.04
N ILE A 216 -15.89 -9.98 1.00
CA ILE A 216 -15.64 -11.37 0.59
C ILE A 216 -15.21 -11.44 -0.88
N TYR A 217 -15.87 -10.71 -1.77
CA TYR A 217 -15.64 -10.77 -3.22
C TYR A 217 -14.48 -9.91 -3.71
N THR A 218 -14.12 -8.83 -3.01
CA THR A 218 -13.09 -7.87 -3.46
C THR A 218 -11.86 -7.79 -2.55
N GLY A 219 -11.99 -8.20 -1.29
CA GLY A 219 -10.98 -7.97 -0.26
C GLY A 219 -10.92 -6.52 0.22
N GLU A 220 -11.83 -5.66 -0.22
CA GLU A 220 -11.86 -4.23 0.12
C GLU A 220 -13.09 -3.91 0.96
N THR A 221 -13.03 -2.78 1.68
CA THR A 221 -14.13 -2.31 2.51
C THR A 221 -14.99 -1.29 1.78
N MET A 222 -16.29 -1.27 2.05
CA MET A 222 -17.23 -0.28 1.54
C MET A 222 -17.93 0.43 2.70
N GLY A 223 -18.08 1.74 2.58
CA GLY A 223 -18.75 2.57 3.58
C GLY A 223 -17.98 2.66 4.90
N THR A 224 -18.68 3.08 5.95
CA THR A 224 -18.12 3.18 7.30
C THR A 224 -17.98 1.80 7.95
N LEU A 225 -16.84 1.58 8.61
CA LEU A 225 -16.57 0.38 9.40
C LEU A 225 -16.98 0.53 10.87
N ALA A 226 -17.38 1.74 11.28
CA ALA A 226 -17.96 2.01 12.59
C ALA A 226 -19.44 1.55 12.62
N ASP A 227 -19.66 0.25 12.43
CA ASP A 227 -20.95 -0.42 12.43
C ASP A 227 -20.87 -1.67 13.32
N GLU A 228 -21.58 -1.65 14.45
CA GLU A 228 -21.61 -2.77 15.41
C GLU A 228 -22.17 -4.05 14.79
N LYS A 229 -23.17 -3.93 13.90
CA LYS A 229 -23.78 -5.07 13.21
C LYS A 229 -22.84 -5.66 12.18
N LEU A 230 -22.05 -4.83 11.50
CA LEU A 230 -20.99 -5.30 10.63
C LEU A 230 -19.93 -6.09 11.42
N LEU A 231 -19.53 -5.59 12.59
CA LEU A 231 -18.59 -6.31 13.48
C LEU A 231 -19.16 -7.65 13.96
N GLU A 232 -20.41 -7.69 14.42
CA GLU A 232 -21.10 -8.92 14.84
C GLU A 232 -21.07 -9.97 13.73
N LEU A 233 -21.48 -9.61 12.52
CA LEU A 233 -21.48 -10.53 11.38
C LEU A 233 -20.06 -10.94 10.95
N ALA A 234 -19.09 -10.01 10.94
CA ALA A 234 -17.71 -10.33 10.59
C ALA A 234 -17.14 -11.39 11.55
N ASN A 235 -17.43 -11.28 12.86
CA ASN A 235 -17.06 -12.30 13.84
C ASN A 235 -17.81 -13.61 13.61
N GLN A 236 -19.13 -13.56 13.36
CA GLN A 236 -19.96 -14.74 13.09
C GLN A 236 -19.44 -15.56 11.91
N TYR A 237 -19.01 -14.90 10.83
CA TYR A 237 -18.48 -15.54 9.64
C TYR A 237 -16.96 -15.73 9.64
N GLY A 238 -16.27 -15.36 10.72
CA GLY A 238 -14.83 -15.56 10.87
C GLY A 238 -13.96 -14.71 9.94
N LEU A 239 -14.43 -13.52 9.53
CA LEU A 239 -13.71 -12.56 8.70
C LEU A 239 -12.76 -11.72 9.57
N LEU A 240 -11.64 -12.34 10.00
CA LEU A 240 -10.76 -11.83 11.06
C LEU A 240 -10.26 -10.39 10.83
N SER A 241 -9.77 -10.09 9.62
CA SER A 241 -9.27 -8.76 9.25
C SER A 241 -10.40 -7.73 9.28
N LEU A 242 -11.55 -8.01 8.66
CA LEU A 242 -12.73 -7.13 8.73
C LEU A 242 -13.18 -6.88 10.17
N SER A 243 -13.20 -7.91 11.02
CA SER A 243 -13.51 -7.74 12.44
C SER A 243 -12.49 -6.85 13.16
N GLY A 244 -11.20 -6.96 12.82
CA GLY A 244 -10.13 -6.09 13.33
C GLY A 244 -10.34 -4.64 12.92
N LEU A 245 -10.63 -4.42 11.64
CA LEU A 245 -10.94 -3.10 11.08
C LEU A 245 -12.15 -2.45 11.77
N CYS A 246 -13.27 -3.18 11.91
CA CYS A 246 -14.47 -2.68 12.59
C CYS A 246 -14.22 -2.39 14.08
N ARG A 247 -13.50 -3.27 14.80
CA ARG A 247 -13.13 -3.01 16.20
C ARG A 247 -12.32 -1.74 16.35
N PHE A 248 -11.39 -1.49 15.43
CA PHE A 248 -10.61 -0.25 15.44
C PHE A 248 -11.50 0.97 15.15
N ALA A 249 -12.39 0.87 14.16
CA ALA A 249 -13.30 1.93 13.76
C ALA A 249 -14.32 2.30 14.86
N LEU A 250 -14.75 1.33 15.67
CA LEU A 250 -15.70 1.49 16.77
C LEU A 250 -15.07 1.98 18.07
N LYS A 251 -13.75 2.19 18.13
CA LYS A 251 -13.12 2.86 19.28
C LYS A 251 -13.65 4.30 19.36
N GLU A 252 -14.72 4.51 20.11
CA GLU A 252 -15.29 5.84 20.34
C GLU A 252 -14.37 6.69 21.19
N ILE A 253 -14.00 7.85 20.67
CA ILE A 253 -13.92 9.08 21.45
C ILE A 253 -14.53 10.19 20.58
N GLU A 254 -15.32 11.10 21.17
CA GLU A 254 -15.85 12.27 20.45
C GLU A 254 -14.68 13.08 19.85
N ALA A 255 -14.43 12.88 18.55
CA ALA A 255 -13.43 13.64 17.81
C ALA A 255 -13.62 15.16 17.97
N ALA A 256 -14.87 15.60 18.19
CA ALA A 256 -15.20 16.99 18.51
C ALA A 256 -14.62 17.47 19.85
N MET A 257 -14.74 16.68 20.93
CA MET A 257 -14.14 16.99 22.23
C MET A 257 -12.61 16.93 22.17
N GLN A 258 -12.05 15.93 21.49
CA GLN A 258 -10.60 15.83 21.31
C GLN A 258 -10.06 16.99 20.48
N MET A 259 -10.76 17.41 19.43
CA MET A 259 -10.39 18.60 18.67
C MET A 259 -10.41 19.86 19.53
N ALA A 260 -11.41 20.03 20.39
CA ALA A 260 -11.46 21.16 21.31
C ALA A 260 -10.29 21.14 22.30
N ASN A 261 -9.98 19.98 22.90
CA ASN A 261 -8.84 19.80 23.79
C ASN A 261 -7.50 20.02 23.08
N VAL A 262 -7.32 19.49 21.87
CA VAL A 262 -6.09 19.69 21.08
C VAL A 262 -5.92 21.16 20.72
N MET A 263 -7.00 21.85 20.33
CA MET A 263 -6.95 23.29 20.06
C MET A 263 -6.63 24.08 21.33
N ASP A 264 -7.14 23.69 22.49
CA ASP A 264 -6.80 24.31 23.78
C ASP A 264 -5.32 24.10 24.16
N ILE A 265 -4.81 22.88 23.99
CA ILE A 265 -3.39 22.53 24.17
C ILE A 265 -2.51 23.35 23.23
N LEU A 266 -2.86 23.46 21.95
CA LEU A 266 -2.12 24.26 20.98
C LEU A 266 -2.17 25.75 21.36
N ASN A 267 -3.30 26.25 21.85
CA ASN A 267 -3.44 27.66 22.23
C ASN A 267 -2.86 28.02 23.61
N ASN A 268 -2.20 27.08 24.32
CA ASN A 268 -1.61 27.27 25.66
C ASN A 268 -2.61 27.79 26.71
N GLY A 269 -3.89 27.40 26.64
CA GLY A 269 -4.91 27.82 27.62
C GLY A 269 -5.20 29.33 27.68
N ILE A 270 -4.84 30.08 26.63
CA ILE A 270 -5.27 31.47 26.49
C ILE A 270 -6.76 31.44 26.14
N GLU A 271 -7.62 31.93 27.05
CA GLU A 271 -9.02 32.21 26.74
C GLU A 271 -9.07 33.25 25.61
N VAL A 272 -9.26 32.78 24.39
CA VAL A 272 -9.47 33.67 23.26
C VAL A 272 -10.96 34.00 23.22
N PRO A 273 -11.38 35.27 23.38
CA PRO A 273 -12.78 35.63 23.31
C PRO A 273 -13.29 35.35 21.88
N ASN A 274 -14.10 34.31 21.72
CA ASN A 274 -14.87 33.99 20.50
C ASN A 274 -14.19 34.37 19.16
N SER A 275 -12.97 33.87 18.88
CA SER A 275 -12.25 34.29 17.68
C SER A 275 -11.95 33.14 16.72
N SER A 276 -12.40 33.32 15.48
CA SER A 276 -12.23 32.43 14.33
C SER A 276 -10.75 32.24 13.94
N SER A 277 -10.26 31.00 13.94
CA SER A 277 -9.03 30.65 13.19
C SER A 277 -9.16 31.13 11.74
N LYS A 278 -8.09 31.70 11.16
CA LYS A 278 -8.06 32.02 9.72
C LYS A 278 -8.07 30.69 8.96
N ILE A 279 -9.14 30.44 8.21
CA ILE A 279 -9.30 29.20 7.44
C ILE A 279 -8.79 29.40 6.02
N MET A 280 -7.77 28.64 5.62
CA MET A 280 -7.25 28.65 4.26
C MET A 280 -6.86 27.23 3.84
N PRO A 281 -7.18 26.76 2.63
CA PRO A 281 -8.03 27.41 1.63
C PRO A 281 -9.50 27.48 2.09
N GLU A 282 -10.26 28.42 1.51
CA GLU A 282 -11.68 28.65 1.87
C GLU A 282 -12.64 27.57 1.33
N LYS A 283 -12.13 26.63 0.53
CA LYS A 283 -12.91 25.52 -0.04
C LYS A 283 -12.42 24.19 0.49
N ASP A 284 -13.36 23.25 0.63
CA ASP A 284 -13.04 21.86 0.93
C ASP A 284 -12.09 21.34 -0.17
N THR A 285 -11.04 20.64 0.24
CA THR A 285 -10.03 20.08 -0.68
C THR A 285 -10.07 18.57 -0.54
N GLU A 286 -10.09 17.84 -1.65
CA GLU A 286 -9.98 16.39 -1.66
C GLU A 286 -8.59 15.97 -2.12
N ILE A 287 -7.97 15.05 -1.38
CA ILE A 287 -6.75 14.41 -1.82
C ILE A 287 -7.12 13.21 -2.67
N PHE A 288 -6.84 13.32 -3.97
CA PHE A 288 -6.91 12.20 -4.88
C PHE A 288 -5.62 11.38 -4.78
N PHE A 289 -5.72 10.17 -4.24
CA PHE A 289 -4.62 9.22 -4.30
C PHE A 289 -4.70 8.41 -5.58
N ASP A 290 -3.71 8.60 -6.45
CA ASP A 290 -3.54 7.76 -7.63
C ASP A 290 -2.87 6.44 -7.21
N GLY A 291 -3.68 5.37 -7.13
CA GLY A 291 -3.22 4.01 -6.83
C GLY A 291 -2.16 3.49 -7.80
N THR A 292 -1.98 4.13 -8.97
CA THR A 292 -0.89 3.81 -9.89
C THR A 292 0.45 4.40 -9.48
N THR A 293 0.55 5.17 -8.38
CA THR A 293 1.78 5.86 -7.96
C THR A 293 2.38 5.38 -6.62
N PRO A 294 2.70 4.09 -6.46
CA PRO A 294 3.19 3.56 -5.18
C PRO A 294 4.57 4.14 -4.83
N THR A 295 4.82 4.33 -3.54
CA THR A 295 6.14 4.72 -3.03
C THR A 295 6.76 3.57 -2.24
N PHE A 296 7.99 3.17 -2.56
CA PHE A 296 8.70 2.13 -1.83
C PHE A 296 9.60 2.74 -0.78
N ARG A 297 9.44 2.30 0.47
CA ARG A 297 10.31 2.71 1.55
C ARG A 297 11.38 1.66 1.79
N CYS A 298 12.63 2.04 1.59
CA CYS A 298 13.79 1.16 1.69
C CYS A 298 14.74 1.63 2.78
N VAL A 299 15.41 0.70 3.46
CA VAL A 299 16.40 1.01 4.49
C VAL A 299 17.76 0.49 4.08
N PHE A 300 18.73 1.39 4.05
CA PHE A 300 20.13 1.09 3.85
C PHE A 300 20.90 1.29 5.15
N LYS A 301 21.40 0.19 5.70
CA LYS A 301 22.36 0.21 6.80
C LYS A 301 23.75 0.26 6.16
N GLY A 302 24.45 1.38 6.29
CA GLY A 302 25.77 1.56 5.69
C GLY A 302 26.82 0.74 6.44
N SER A 303 26.80 -0.59 6.34
CA SER A 303 27.79 -1.45 6.98
C SER A 303 28.68 -2.12 5.94
N GLU A 304 29.99 -1.93 6.12
CA GLU A 304 31.11 -2.63 5.48
C GLU A 304 31.51 -2.11 4.08
N ASN A 305 32.57 -1.29 4.06
CA ASN A 305 33.47 -1.02 2.93
C ASN A 305 32.90 -0.32 1.68
N GLY A 306 31.79 0.43 1.78
CA GLY A 306 31.24 1.17 0.63
C GLY A 306 30.69 0.29 -0.49
N LYS A 307 30.51 -1.02 -0.24
CA LYS A 307 29.98 -1.96 -1.22
C LYS A 307 28.50 -1.72 -1.49
N SER A 308 28.12 -1.87 -2.76
CA SER A 308 26.73 -1.85 -3.22
C SER A 308 25.90 -2.92 -2.50
N LYS A 309 24.75 -2.53 -1.94
CA LYS A 309 23.77 -3.44 -1.33
C LYS A 309 22.42 -3.29 -2.01
N CYS A 310 21.78 -4.42 -2.32
CA CYS A 310 20.39 -4.42 -2.78
C CYS A 310 19.48 -3.84 -1.70
N LEU A 311 18.66 -2.85 -2.09
CA LEU A 311 17.69 -2.18 -1.23
C LEU A 311 16.27 -2.73 -1.38
N MET A 312 15.97 -3.26 -2.56
CA MET A 312 14.63 -3.65 -2.92
C MET A 312 14.67 -4.79 -3.91
N GLN A 313 13.96 -5.84 -3.53
CA GLN A 313 13.58 -6.91 -4.42
C GLN A 313 12.15 -6.71 -4.89
N TYR A 314 11.92 -6.98 -6.18
CA TYR A 314 10.58 -6.99 -6.76
C TYR A 314 10.44 -8.25 -7.59
N GLN A 315 9.41 -9.06 -7.31
CA GLN A 315 9.21 -10.37 -7.94
C GLN A 315 10.47 -11.27 -7.89
N LYS A 316 11.15 -11.28 -6.73
CA LYS A 316 12.40 -12.02 -6.47
C LYS A 316 13.61 -11.56 -7.30
N GLU A 317 13.59 -10.33 -7.80
CA GLU A 317 14.75 -9.72 -8.44
C GLU A 317 15.26 -8.52 -7.68
N ASP A 318 16.59 -8.44 -7.54
CA ASP A 318 17.25 -7.23 -7.08
C ASP A 318 17.13 -6.13 -8.14
N ILE A 319 16.45 -5.03 -7.78
CA ILE A 319 16.17 -3.92 -8.70
C ILE A 319 16.92 -2.65 -8.31
N PHE A 320 16.91 -2.30 -7.04
CA PHE A 320 17.59 -1.11 -6.54
C PHE A 320 18.79 -1.45 -5.71
N TYR A 321 19.86 -0.70 -5.93
CA TYR A 321 21.09 -0.80 -5.19
C TYR A 321 21.48 0.56 -4.65
N ALA A 322 21.95 0.60 -3.40
CA ALA A 322 22.56 1.80 -2.84
C ALA A 322 24.01 1.56 -2.43
N TYR A 323 24.78 2.62 -2.57
CA TYR A 323 26.16 2.73 -2.15
C TYR A 323 26.47 4.21 -1.87
N PHE A 324 27.59 4.48 -1.23
CA PHE A 324 28.09 5.84 -1.04
C PHE A 324 29.53 5.93 -1.52
N ILE A 325 29.93 7.13 -1.93
CA ILE A 325 31.30 7.47 -2.30
C ILE A 325 31.76 8.61 -1.39
N GLY A 326 32.95 8.48 -0.80
CA GLY A 326 33.55 9.54 0.01
C GLY A 326 34.95 9.17 0.48
N SER A 327 35.75 10.19 0.84
CA SER A 327 37.09 10.00 1.37
C SER A 327 37.04 9.52 2.83
N ILE A 328 37.67 8.38 3.11
CA ILE A 328 37.75 7.82 4.45
C ILE A 328 38.97 8.41 5.16
N THR A 329 38.75 9.04 6.32
CA THR A 329 39.82 9.45 7.23
C THR A 329 39.75 8.61 8.50
N GLN A 330 40.89 8.02 8.89
CA GLN A 330 41.01 7.20 10.09
C GLN A 330 41.56 8.05 11.24
N HIS A 331 40.85 8.12 12.37
CA HIS A 331 41.41 8.71 13.57
C HIS A 331 42.36 7.71 14.24
N THR A 332 43.60 8.12 14.50
CA THR A 332 44.70 7.25 14.96
C THR A 332 44.56 6.76 16.41
N THR A 333 43.62 7.32 17.19
CA THR A 333 43.51 7.06 18.64
C THR A 333 42.26 6.30 19.06
N ASN A 334 41.21 6.26 18.22
CA ASN A 334 39.99 5.48 18.44
C ASN A 334 39.57 4.84 17.11
N ARG A 335 39.06 3.59 17.11
CA ARG A 335 38.59 2.85 15.91
C ARG A 335 37.32 3.47 15.27
N HIS A 336 37.33 4.76 14.98
CA HIS A 336 36.28 5.50 14.29
C HIS A 336 36.80 5.96 12.93
N TYR A 337 36.01 5.71 11.89
CA TYR A 337 36.22 6.21 10.54
C TYR A 337 35.27 7.38 10.30
N ILE A 338 35.77 8.44 9.70
CA ILE A 338 34.97 9.59 9.26
C ILE A 338 34.99 9.61 7.74
N ILE A 339 33.81 9.70 7.12
CA ILE A 339 33.67 9.95 5.70
C ILE A 339 33.14 11.36 5.57
N SER A 340 34.01 12.27 5.12
CA SER A 340 33.62 13.66 5.00
C SER A 340 32.72 13.87 3.80
N LYS A 341 31.57 14.50 4.05
CA LYS A 341 30.56 14.86 3.02
C LYS A 341 30.42 13.81 1.91
N PRO A 342 29.89 12.61 2.20
CA PRO A 342 29.73 11.56 1.20
C PRO A 342 28.65 11.89 0.16
N VAL A 343 28.81 11.32 -1.04
CA VAL A 343 27.74 11.25 -2.04
C VAL A 343 27.04 9.90 -1.91
N ILE A 344 25.73 9.92 -1.70
CA ILE A 344 24.89 8.72 -1.70
C ILE A 344 24.38 8.49 -3.12
N HIS A 345 24.42 7.23 -3.55
CA HIS A 345 23.95 6.80 -4.86
C HIS A 345 22.85 5.75 -4.73
N ILE A 346 21.83 5.87 -5.60
CA ILE A 346 20.88 4.80 -5.90
C ILE A 346 20.93 4.50 -7.38
N ALA A 347 20.98 3.22 -7.74
CA ALA A 347 20.91 2.75 -9.11
C ALA A 347 19.75 1.76 -9.28
N CYS A 348 18.96 1.92 -10.35
CA CYS A 348 17.96 0.95 -10.78
C CYS A 348 18.51 0.10 -11.94
N ALA A 349 18.87 -1.15 -11.67
CA ALA A 349 19.54 -2.02 -12.66
C ALA A 349 18.58 -2.64 -13.69
N LYS A 350 17.29 -2.77 -13.35
CA LYS A 350 16.30 -3.52 -14.16
C LYS A 350 15.03 -2.72 -14.46
N HIS A 351 15.16 -1.40 -14.59
CA HIS A 351 14.03 -0.48 -14.70
C HIS A 351 13.02 -0.82 -15.81
N ARG A 352 13.44 -1.45 -16.93
CA ARG A 352 12.53 -1.87 -18.01
C ARG A 352 11.69 -3.11 -17.70
N ARG A 353 12.18 -3.99 -16.81
CA ARG A 353 11.45 -5.19 -16.34
C ARG A 353 10.64 -4.91 -15.07
N PHE A 354 10.77 -3.70 -14.53
CA PHE A 354 10.23 -3.31 -13.23
C PHE A 354 8.73 -3.06 -13.27
N GLY A 355 8.10 -2.89 -14.44
CA GLY A 355 6.66 -2.56 -14.55
C GLY A 355 6.26 -1.23 -13.90
N LEU A 356 7.26 -0.48 -13.44
CA LEU A 356 7.15 0.72 -12.66
C LEU A 356 8.22 1.69 -13.19
N LYS A 357 7.83 2.93 -13.42
CA LYS A 357 8.73 4.03 -13.78
C LYS A 357 9.10 4.78 -12.51
N VAL A 358 10.39 4.99 -12.27
CA VAL A 358 10.85 5.83 -11.15
C VAL A 358 10.61 7.30 -11.49
N GLU A 359 9.92 8.01 -10.61
CA GLU A 359 9.62 9.43 -10.76
C GLU A 359 10.56 10.28 -9.91
N ASP A 360 10.59 10.02 -8.60
CA ASP A 360 11.38 10.76 -7.63
C ASP A 360 11.97 9.84 -6.56
N ILE A 361 13.15 10.18 -6.04
CA ILE A 361 13.74 9.50 -4.89
C ILE A 361 14.09 10.54 -3.82
N TYR A 362 13.69 10.27 -2.58
CA TYR A 362 14.07 11.06 -1.42
C TYR A 362 14.92 10.21 -0.48
N CYS A 363 15.99 10.79 0.04
CA CYS A 363 16.90 10.16 1.00
C CYS A 363 16.77 10.88 2.35
N GLY A 364 16.32 10.16 3.37
CA GLY A 364 16.35 10.59 4.76
C GLY A 364 17.53 9.97 5.50
N THR A 365 18.19 10.77 6.32
CA THR A 365 19.16 10.25 7.30
C THR A 365 18.46 10.10 8.64
N LYS A 366 18.61 8.96 9.30
CA LYS A 366 18.21 8.82 10.70
C LYS A 366 19.49 8.95 11.52
N GLU A 367 19.73 10.10 12.11
CA GLU A 367 20.84 10.21 13.06
C GLU A 367 20.53 9.31 14.26
N ILE A 368 21.29 8.23 14.41
CA ILE A 368 21.37 7.50 15.68
C ILE A 368 22.34 8.28 16.58
N LEU A 369 21.99 9.53 16.90
CA LEU A 369 22.69 10.37 17.84
C LEU A 369 21.71 10.86 18.91
N LYS A 370 21.31 9.94 19.80
CA LYS A 370 20.90 10.29 21.17
C LYS A 370 22.14 10.74 21.96
N TRP A 371 22.79 11.84 21.57
CA TRP A 371 23.74 12.51 22.45
C TRP A 371 23.39 13.98 22.58
N ASN A 372 23.01 14.31 23.81
CA ASN A 372 22.71 15.61 24.39
C ASN A 372 23.67 16.73 23.91
N MET A 373 23.32 17.41 22.83
CA MET A 373 23.75 18.79 22.60
C MET A 373 22.57 19.70 22.96
N PRO A 374 22.69 20.56 23.99
CA PRO A 374 21.65 21.52 24.31
C PRO A 374 21.50 22.48 23.12
N GLY A 375 20.33 22.50 22.48
CA GLY A 375 20.02 23.39 21.35
C GLY A 375 20.10 22.77 19.96
N TYR A 376 20.44 21.48 19.81
CA TYR A 376 20.34 20.79 18.51
C TYR A 376 18.98 20.08 18.38
N ASN A 377 18.05 20.69 17.64
CA ASN A 377 16.85 19.99 17.18
C ASN A 377 17.27 19.01 16.09
N GLY A 378 17.36 17.72 16.42
CA GLY A 378 17.70 16.63 15.50
C GLY A 378 16.66 16.47 14.38
N ASN A 379 16.67 17.40 13.43
CA ASN A 379 15.79 17.37 12.28
C ASN A 379 16.34 16.33 11.31
N ASN A 380 15.70 15.16 11.25
CA ASN A 380 15.86 14.19 10.16
C ASN A 380 15.36 14.86 8.87
N GLN A 381 16.21 15.64 8.24
CA GLN A 381 15.93 16.24 6.94
C GLN A 381 16.01 15.15 5.88
N TRP A 382 15.01 15.12 5.00
CA TRP A 382 15.07 14.34 3.78
C TRP A 382 15.65 15.21 2.67
N LEU A 383 16.28 14.61 1.68
CA LEU A 383 16.87 15.32 0.56
C LEU A 383 16.36 14.67 -0.73
N LYS A 384 15.87 15.48 -1.66
CA LYS A 384 15.51 15.00 -3.00
C LYS A 384 16.78 14.65 -3.75
N MET A 385 16.87 13.44 -4.28
CA MET A 385 18.04 12.98 -5.03
C MET A 385 17.96 13.46 -6.48
N GLU A 386 19.09 13.87 -7.05
CA GLU A 386 19.17 14.31 -8.43
C GLU A 386 19.34 13.12 -9.38
N ALA A 387 18.52 13.05 -10.42
CA ALA A 387 18.71 12.10 -11.51
C ALA A 387 19.94 12.47 -12.35
N LYS A 388 20.86 11.52 -12.55
CA LYS A 388 22.04 11.67 -13.42
C LYS A 388 21.88 10.79 -14.66
N LYS A 389 21.99 11.38 -15.86
CA LYS A 389 21.99 10.65 -17.13
C LYS A 389 23.41 10.18 -17.47
N LEU A 390 23.61 8.89 -17.72
CA LEU A 390 24.91 8.33 -18.11
C LEU A 390 25.00 8.29 -19.65
N LYS A 391 25.73 9.24 -20.26
CA LYS A 391 26.04 9.37 -21.70
C LYS A 391 24.85 9.39 -22.71
N LYS A 392 25.14 9.91 -23.91
CA LYS A 392 24.17 10.34 -24.94
C LYS A 392 23.31 9.22 -25.55
N ASN A 393 23.70 7.95 -25.42
CA ASN A 393 23.07 6.81 -26.11
C ASN A 393 22.67 5.64 -25.20
N THR A 394 22.73 5.80 -23.87
CA THR A 394 22.47 4.70 -22.94
C THR A 394 21.44 5.11 -21.90
N GLU A 395 20.17 4.90 -22.23
CA GLU A 395 19.01 4.93 -21.31
C GLU A 395 19.07 3.83 -20.24
N LEU A 396 20.25 3.33 -19.87
CA LEU A 396 20.42 1.99 -19.28
C LEU A 396 20.38 1.98 -17.76
N LEU A 397 20.74 3.09 -17.12
CA LEU A 397 20.80 3.22 -15.66
C LEU A 397 20.15 4.52 -15.21
N LEU A 398 19.02 4.39 -14.52
CA LEU A 398 18.47 5.47 -13.70
C LEU A 398 19.30 5.55 -12.42
N ARG A 399 20.27 6.48 -12.41
CA ARG A 399 21.09 6.78 -11.24
C ARG A 399 20.59 8.05 -10.57
N PHE A 400 20.46 8.00 -9.26
CA PHE A 400 20.11 9.14 -8.43
C PHE A 400 21.24 9.40 -7.43
N THR A 401 21.53 10.67 -7.18
CA THR A 401 22.63 11.05 -6.28
C THR A 401 22.22 12.17 -5.34
N VAL A 402 22.72 12.13 -4.11
CA VAL A 402 22.63 13.28 -3.20
C VAL A 402 23.95 13.47 -2.46
N GLN A 403 24.41 14.71 -2.40
CA GLN A 403 25.56 15.13 -1.63
C GLN A 403 25.12 15.41 -0.19
N LEU A 404 25.73 14.77 0.81
CA LEU A 404 25.53 15.16 2.20
C LEU A 404 26.45 16.32 2.55
N GLU A 405 25.93 17.27 3.33
CA GLU A 405 26.74 18.36 3.91
C GLU A 405 27.38 17.99 5.26
N LEU A 406 26.94 16.88 5.84
CA LEU A 406 27.41 16.35 7.12
C LEU A 406 28.37 15.17 6.92
N ASP A 407 29.33 15.05 7.82
CA ASP A 407 30.28 13.95 7.86
C ASP A 407 29.62 12.69 8.45
N MET A 408 29.84 11.55 7.81
CA MET A 408 29.42 10.25 8.34
C MET A 408 30.50 9.69 9.26
N THR A 409 30.11 9.18 10.43
CA THR A 409 31.03 8.45 11.32
C THR A 409 30.68 6.96 11.37
N TYR A 410 31.69 6.08 11.47
CA TYR A 410 31.51 4.64 11.61
C TYR A 410 32.48 4.04 12.65
N GLY A 411 31.94 3.37 13.68
CA GLY A 411 32.72 2.77 14.78
C GLY A 411 31.86 2.40 15.99
N ASN A 412 32.31 1.45 16.82
CA ASN A 412 31.62 0.98 18.03
C ASN A 412 30.16 0.48 17.85
N GLY A 413 29.87 -0.23 16.75
CA GLY A 413 28.54 -0.84 16.53
C GLY A 413 27.42 0.15 16.15
N LYS A 414 27.76 1.43 15.90
CA LYS A 414 26.84 2.42 15.37
C LYS A 414 26.92 2.46 13.84
N ILE A 415 25.78 2.22 13.18
CA ILE A 415 25.67 2.13 11.73
C ILE A 415 24.76 3.26 11.26
N ASN A 416 25.26 4.15 10.39
CA ASN A 416 24.40 5.16 9.77
C ASN A 416 23.32 4.46 8.96
N GLN A 417 22.08 4.81 9.24
CA GLN A 417 20.91 4.27 8.58
C GLN A 417 20.32 5.35 7.67
N PHE A 418 20.23 5.01 6.39
CA PHE A 418 19.56 5.82 5.38
C PHE A 418 18.21 5.19 5.07
N THR A 419 17.19 6.02 4.97
CA THR A 419 15.87 5.61 4.52
C THR A 419 15.60 6.28 3.18
N PHE A 420 15.10 5.51 2.22
CA PHE A 420 14.77 6.02 0.89
C PHE A 420 13.29 5.86 0.62
N ASP A 421 12.64 6.91 0.12
CA ASP A 421 11.29 6.86 -0.44
C ASP A 421 11.45 6.95 -1.96
N ILE A 422 11.18 5.84 -2.66
CA ILE A 422 11.27 5.74 -4.13
C ILE A 422 9.85 5.84 -4.68
N LYS A 423 9.48 7.02 -5.19
CA LYS A 423 8.18 7.25 -5.83
C LYS A 423 8.22 6.65 -7.23
N THR A 424 7.22 5.83 -7.54
CA THR A 424 7.12 5.16 -8.84
C THR A 424 5.73 5.33 -9.43
N VAL A 425 5.60 5.08 -10.74
CA VAL A 425 4.33 5.09 -11.47
C VAL A 425 4.19 3.75 -12.21
N SER A 426 3.06 3.07 -12.08
CA SER A 426 2.78 1.83 -12.79
C SER A 426 2.72 2.07 -14.28
N THR A 427 3.44 1.25 -15.04
CA THR A 427 3.41 1.25 -16.50
C THR A 427 2.48 0.19 -17.06
N ILE A 428 1.83 -0.59 -16.18
CA ILE A 428 0.96 -1.71 -16.54
C ILE A 428 -0.45 -1.36 -16.08
N GLY A 429 -1.36 -1.18 -17.04
CA GLY A 429 -2.77 -0.89 -16.76
C GLY A 429 -3.38 -1.96 -15.84
N ASN A 430 -4.17 -1.52 -14.85
CA ASN A 430 -4.83 -2.34 -13.83
C ASN A 430 -3.90 -3.17 -12.93
N TYR A 431 -2.57 -3.06 -13.05
CA TYR A 431 -1.63 -3.76 -12.18
C TYR A 431 -0.92 -2.76 -11.27
N TYR A 432 -1.54 -2.49 -10.12
CA TYR A 432 -1.06 -1.49 -9.18
C TYR A 432 -1.40 -1.87 -7.73
N TYR A 433 -0.88 -1.08 -6.80
CA TYR A 433 -1.03 -1.33 -5.37
C TYR A 433 -2.27 -0.63 -4.82
N GLU A 434 -3.01 -1.33 -3.97
CA GLU A 434 -4.21 -0.83 -3.31
C GLU A 434 -4.34 -1.47 -1.92
N MET A 435 -5.04 -0.80 -1.01
CA MET A 435 -5.32 -1.33 0.33
C MET A 435 -6.37 -2.43 0.22
N MET A 436 -6.04 -3.63 0.68
CA MET A 436 -6.96 -4.77 0.66
C MET A 436 -6.59 -5.83 1.69
N ASP A 437 -7.48 -6.78 1.88
CA ASP A 437 -7.24 -7.98 2.68
C ASP A 437 -6.17 -8.88 2.04
N ASP A 438 -5.16 -9.24 2.82
CA ASP A 438 -4.02 -10.05 2.38
C ASP A 438 -4.45 -11.47 2.01
N ALA A 439 -5.39 -12.03 2.77
CA ALA A 439 -5.93 -13.38 2.52
C ALA A 439 -6.71 -13.43 1.20
N TRP A 440 -7.31 -12.29 0.82
CA TRP A 440 -7.59 -11.82 -0.55
C TRP A 440 -7.15 -12.75 -1.67
N LEU A 441 -5.85 -12.61 -1.86
CA LEU A 441 -5.10 -13.08 -2.99
C LEU A 441 -4.83 -14.59 -2.91
N MET A 442 -5.03 -15.23 -1.76
CA MET A 442 -4.56 -16.58 -1.51
C MET A 442 -5.68 -17.56 -1.19
N ASP A 443 -6.78 -17.13 -0.59
CA ASP A 443 -7.84 -18.01 -0.10
C ASP A 443 -8.51 -18.79 -1.23
N PHE A 444 -8.86 -18.11 -2.33
CA PHE A 444 -9.46 -18.77 -3.48
C PHE A 444 -8.53 -19.83 -4.09
N TRP A 445 -7.23 -19.50 -4.19
CA TRP A 445 -6.23 -20.42 -4.71
C TRP A 445 -6.03 -21.61 -3.76
N THR A 446 -6.05 -21.36 -2.45
CA THR A 446 -5.96 -22.39 -1.41
C THR A 446 -7.17 -23.32 -1.45
N ALA A 447 -8.38 -22.79 -1.67
CA ALA A 447 -9.58 -23.60 -1.87
C ALA A 447 -9.45 -24.51 -3.09
N ALA A 448 -8.96 -23.98 -4.23
CA ALA A 448 -8.79 -24.77 -5.47
C ALA A 448 -7.74 -25.88 -5.31
N THR A 449 -6.59 -25.56 -4.72
CA THR A 449 -5.51 -26.54 -4.49
C THR A 449 -5.90 -27.62 -3.50
N ASN A 450 -6.76 -27.31 -2.54
CA ASN A 450 -7.37 -28.26 -1.61
C ASN A 450 -8.65 -28.92 -2.14
N GLN A 451 -9.03 -28.69 -3.40
CA GLN A 451 -10.22 -29.26 -4.06
C GLN A 451 -11.52 -29.01 -3.30
N LYS A 452 -11.64 -27.84 -2.65
CA LYS A 452 -12.82 -27.44 -1.89
C LYS A 452 -13.83 -26.78 -2.82
N LEU A 453 -15.02 -27.38 -2.97
CA LEU A 453 -16.13 -26.88 -3.80
C LEU A 453 -15.74 -26.58 -5.26
N THR A 454 -14.75 -27.29 -5.79
CA THR A 454 -14.33 -27.20 -7.20
C THR A 454 -15.35 -27.88 -8.11
N ASP A 455 -15.67 -27.23 -9.22
CA ASP A 455 -16.65 -27.68 -10.22
C ASP A 455 -16.05 -27.79 -11.64
N VAL A 456 -14.74 -27.61 -11.77
CA VAL A 456 -14.00 -27.74 -13.04
C VAL A 456 -12.74 -28.58 -12.85
N GLU A 457 -12.51 -29.55 -13.74
CA GLU A 457 -11.24 -30.26 -13.86
C GLU A 457 -10.38 -29.64 -14.97
N ILE A 458 -9.09 -29.43 -14.68
CA ILE A 458 -8.14 -28.84 -15.61
C ILE A 458 -7.15 -29.89 -16.12
N PHE A 459 -7.00 -29.96 -17.44
CA PHE A 459 -6.07 -30.85 -18.11
C PHE A 459 -5.08 -30.09 -19.00
N VAL A 460 -3.89 -30.66 -19.18
CA VAL A 460 -2.94 -30.30 -20.24
C VAL A 460 -2.75 -31.52 -21.11
N GLY A 461 -3.25 -31.48 -22.34
CA GLY A 461 -3.42 -32.67 -23.15
C GLY A 461 -4.29 -33.70 -22.41
N THR A 462 -3.70 -34.83 -22.02
CA THR A 462 -4.37 -35.90 -21.26
C THR A 462 -4.01 -35.91 -19.77
N VAL A 463 -3.15 -35.00 -19.32
CA VAL A 463 -2.65 -34.96 -17.93
C VAL A 463 -3.56 -34.07 -17.09
N LYS A 464 -4.21 -34.64 -16.05
CA LYS A 464 -4.97 -33.86 -15.06
C LYS A 464 -3.98 -33.02 -14.24
N VAL A 465 -4.15 -31.70 -14.26
CA VAL A 465 -3.27 -30.74 -13.60
C VAL A 465 -3.77 -30.40 -12.20
N MET A 466 -5.03 -29.98 -12.11
CA MET A 466 -5.69 -29.58 -10.87
C MET A 466 -7.21 -29.47 -11.09
N GLU A 467 -7.91 -29.02 -10.05
CA GLU A 467 -9.30 -28.63 -10.13
C GLU A 467 -9.47 -27.14 -9.84
N ALA A 468 -10.58 -26.56 -10.29
CA ALA A 468 -10.82 -25.13 -10.24
C ALA A 468 -12.32 -24.82 -10.07
N HIS A 469 -12.62 -23.53 -9.92
CA HIS A 469 -13.97 -22.97 -9.81
C HIS A 469 -14.34 -22.24 -11.09
N ARG A 470 -15.49 -22.58 -11.65
CA ARG A 470 -16.07 -21.94 -12.84
C ARG A 470 -16.20 -20.44 -12.68
N ILE A 471 -16.74 -19.98 -11.55
CA ILE A 471 -16.93 -18.56 -11.24
C ILE A 471 -15.63 -17.76 -11.48
N ILE A 472 -14.49 -18.25 -11.00
CA ILE A 472 -13.21 -17.56 -11.16
C ILE A 472 -12.73 -17.64 -12.61
N LEU A 473 -12.75 -18.81 -13.24
CA LEU A 473 -12.28 -18.96 -14.62
C LEU A 473 -13.11 -18.12 -15.60
N SER A 474 -14.43 -18.14 -15.46
CA SER A 474 -15.36 -17.42 -16.32
C SER A 474 -15.28 -15.91 -16.11
N ALA A 475 -15.19 -15.43 -14.85
CA ALA A 475 -15.06 -14.01 -14.57
C ALA A 475 -13.74 -13.44 -15.10
N ARG A 476 -12.66 -14.23 -15.07
CA ARG A 476 -11.30 -13.78 -15.36
C ARG A 476 -10.86 -14.03 -16.81
N SER A 477 -11.62 -14.82 -17.58
CA SER A 477 -11.35 -15.08 -18.99
C SER A 477 -12.64 -15.27 -19.79
N PRO A 478 -12.93 -14.41 -20.78
CA PRO A 478 -14.11 -14.57 -21.62
C PRO A 478 -14.07 -15.86 -22.46
N VAL A 479 -12.87 -16.33 -22.83
CA VAL A 479 -12.68 -17.58 -23.58
C VAL A 479 -13.01 -18.80 -22.72
N LEU A 480 -12.58 -18.79 -21.45
CA LEU A 480 -12.95 -19.86 -20.50
C LEU A 480 -14.44 -19.82 -20.17
N ASN A 481 -15.03 -18.62 -20.04
CA ASN A 481 -16.48 -18.47 -19.87
C ASN A 481 -17.25 -19.11 -21.02
N GLU A 482 -16.90 -18.79 -22.27
CA GLU A 482 -17.55 -19.38 -23.45
C GLU A 482 -17.40 -20.91 -23.48
N THR A 483 -16.22 -21.42 -23.09
CA THR A 483 -15.95 -22.85 -23.03
C THR A 483 -16.83 -23.55 -21.98
N LEU A 484 -16.91 -22.97 -20.78
CA LEU A 484 -17.65 -23.54 -19.65
C LEU A 484 -19.17 -23.44 -19.83
N ASN A 485 -19.66 -22.40 -20.51
CA ASN A 485 -21.10 -22.25 -20.81
C ASN A 485 -21.65 -23.30 -21.78
N LYS A 486 -20.79 -23.96 -22.56
CA LYS A 486 -21.18 -25.03 -23.49
C LYS A 486 -21.27 -26.41 -22.83
N THR A 487 -20.89 -26.53 -21.55
CA THR A 487 -20.79 -27.82 -20.84
C THR A 487 -22.01 -28.06 -19.96
N SER A 488 -22.40 -29.33 -19.82
CA SER A 488 -23.49 -29.73 -18.91
C SER A 488 -23.19 -29.33 -17.46
N HIS A 489 -24.23 -29.01 -16.70
CA HIS A 489 -24.16 -28.70 -15.27
C HIS A 489 -24.20 -29.96 -14.38
N THR A 490 -24.28 -31.16 -14.97
CA THR A 490 -24.31 -32.43 -14.25
C THR A 490 -22.88 -32.96 -14.03
N GLY A 491 -22.23 -32.51 -12.97
CA GLY A 491 -20.86 -32.92 -12.59
C GLY A 491 -19.81 -31.84 -12.86
N LYS A 492 -18.52 -32.20 -12.75
CA LYS A 492 -17.44 -31.25 -13.02
C LYS A 492 -17.28 -31.03 -14.53
N SER A 493 -17.21 -29.77 -14.93
CA SER A 493 -16.83 -29.42 -16.31
C SER A 493 -15.35 -29.69 -16.55
N VAL A 494 -14.96 -29.90 -17.80
CA VAL A 494 -13.57 -30.15 -18.17
C VAL A 494 -13.05 -29.02 -19.03
N VAL A 495 -11.87 -28.48 -18.68
CA VAL A 495 -11.12 -27.54 -19.52
C VAL A 495 -9.76 -28.15 -19.83
N THR A 496 -9.46 -28.26 -21.13
CA THR A 496 -8.21 -28.85 -21.61
C THR A 496 -7.36 -27.79 -22.31
N PHE A 497 -6.18 -27.55 -21.78
CA PHE A 497 -5.12 -26.78 -22.42
C PHE A 497 -4.35 -27.68 -23.40
N GLY A 498 -3.75 -27.08 -24.43
CA GLY A 498 -2.99 -27.80 -25.45
C GLY A 498 -1.79 -28.55 -24.85
N ALA A 499 -1.47 -29.73 -25.40
CA ALA A 499 -0.36 -30.57 -24.92
C ALA A 499 1.03 -29.94 -25.11
N GLU A 500 1.11 -28.87 -25.92
CA GLU A 500 2.32 -28.08 -26.14
C GLU A 500 2.70 -27.18 -24.95
N PHE A 501 1.78 -26.93 -24.02
CA PHE A 501 2.05 -26.09 -22.86
C PHE A 501 2.66 -26.90 -21.71
N ASP A 502 3.66 -26.33 -21.05
CA ASP A 502 4.20 -26.92 -19.83
C ASP A 502 3.16 -26.84 -18.68
N VAL A 503 3.07 -27.91 -17.89
CA VAL A 503 2.09 -28.04 -16.81
C VAL A 503 2.28 -26.96 -15.74
N GLU A 504 3.53 -26.61 -15.43
CA GLU A 504 3.83 -25.59 -14.41
C GLU A 504 3.50 -24.19 -14.93
N ILE A 505 3.68 -23.93 -16.24
CA ILE A 505 3.23 -22.69 -16.87
C ILE A 505 1.70 -22.54 -16.80
N VAL A 506 0.95 -23.61 -17.04
CA VAL A 506 -0.52 -23.58 -16.91
C VAL A 506 -0.93 -23.35 -15.46
N LYS A 507 -0.26 -23.97 -14.48
CA LYS A 507 -0.52 -23.69 -13.06
C LYS A 507 -0.26 -22.22 -12.70
N ILE A 508 0.78 -21.60 -13.24
CA ILE A 508 1.08 -20.19 -13.00
C ILE A 508 0.03 -19.29 -13.65
N PHE A 509 -0.41 -19.63 -14.86
CA PHE A 509 -1.53 -18.95 -15.52
C PHE A 509 -2.80 -19.00 -14.65
N LEU A 510 -3.15 -20.18 -14.14
CA LEU A 510 -4.30 -20.35 -13.23
C LEU A 510 -4.08 -19.59 -11.92
N ASN A 511 -2.91 -19.69 -11.30
CA ASN A 511 -2.58 -18.94 -10.09
C ASN A 511 -2.78 -17.43 -10.29
N PHE A 512 -2.42 -16.88 -11.45
CA PHE A 512 -2.69 -15.48 -11.77
C PHE A 512 -4.19 -15.17 -11.86
N LEU A 513 -5.02 -16.05 -12.44
CA LEU A 513 -6.47 -15.83 -12.49
C LEU A 513 -7.07 -15.71 -11.09
N TYR A 514 -6.59 -16.53 -10.14
CA TYR A 514 -7.05 -16.57 -8.76
C TYR A 514 -6.52 -15.45 -7.88
N THR A 515 -5.24 -15.10 -8.04
CA THR A 515 -4.54 -14.21 -7.11
C THR A 515 -4.36 -12.81 -7.66
N GLY A 516 -4.54 -12.61 -8.97
CA GLY A 516 -4.17 -11.39 -9.66
C GLY A 516 -2.67 -11.04 -9.57
N SER A 517 -1.82 -11.94 -9.06
CA SER A 517 -0.42 -11.66 -8.75
C SER A 517 0.52 -12.64 -9.44
N LEU A 518 1.65 -12.14 -9.95
CA LEU A 518 2.68 -12.97 -10.57
C LEU A 518 3.92 -12.98 -9.68
N LYS A 519 4.19 -14.11 -9.01
CA LYS A 519 5.27 -14.25 -8.01
C LYS A 519 6.58 -14.83 -8.56
N THR A 520 6.60 -15.31 -9.80
CA THR A 520 7.72 -16.09 -10.36
C THR A 520 8.06 -15.67 -11.78
N ARG A 521 9.36 -15.74 -12.11
CA ARG A 521 9.83 -15.78 -13.49
C ARG A 521 9.71 -17.20 -14.01
N THR A 522 8.71 -17.45 -14.83
CA THR A 522 8.71 -18.63 -15.71
C THR A 522 8.99 -18.22 -17.15
N SER A 523 9.34 -19.21 -17.99
CA SER A 523 9.67 -18.97 -19.40
C SER A 523 8.52 -18.26 -20.12
N GLY A 524 8.72 -16.99 -20.42
CA GLY A 524 7.65 -16.06 -20.77
C GLY A 524 6.89 -16.32 -22.06
N ASN A 525 7.50 -17.05 -23.00
CA ASN A 525 6.89 -17.28 -24.29
C ASN A 525 5.60 -18.09 -24.21
N GLN A 526 5.52 -19.08 -23.31
CA GLN A 526 4.29 -19.87 -23.14
C GLN A 526 3.24 -19.14 -22.31
N LEU A 527 3.63 -18.47 -21.23
CA LEU A 527 2.70 -17.70 -20.39
C LEU A 527 2.07 -16.53 -21.16
N SER A 528 2.86 -15.82 -21.98
CA SER A 528 2.36 -14.76 -22.86
C SER A 528 1.38 -15.29 -23.92
N LYS A 529 1.66 -16.47 -24.50
CA LYS A 529 0.74 -17.16 -25.41
C LYS A 529 -0.58 -17.52 -24.72
N LEU A 530 -0.53 -18.06 -23.50
CA LEU A 530 -1.75 -18.36 -22.71
C LEU A 530 -2.54 -17.08 -22.42
N ALA A 531 -1.89 -16.03 -21.90
CA ALA A 531 -2.53 -14.76 -21.60
C ALA A 531 -3.23 -14.16 -22.82
N THR A 532 -2.59 -14.23 -24.00
CA THR A 532 -3.19 -13.77 -25.26
C THR A 532 -4.35 -14.67 -25.70
N LYS A 533 -4.14 -15.99 -25.72
CA LYS A 533 -5.15 -16.98 -26.17
C LYS A 533 -6.42 -16.93 -25.32
N TYR A 534 -6.29 -16.76 -24.02
CA TYR A 534 -7.39 -16.72 -23.07
C TYR A 534 -7.82 -15.29 -22.70
N GLN A 535 -7.30 -14.26 -23.39
CA GLN A 535 -7.69 -12.85 -23.26
C GLN A 535 -7.59 -12.30 -21.83
N VAL A 536 -6.47 -12.60 -21.16
CA VAL A 536 -6.15 -12.08 -19.82
C VAL A 536 -5.23 -10.87 -19.99
N GLU A 537 -5.82 -9.70 -20.20
CA GLU A 537 -5.09 -8.51 -20.68
C GLU A 537 -4.00 -8.04 -19.71
N THR A 538 -4.29 -7.99 -18.41
CA THR A 538 -3.28 -7.58 -17.40
C THR A 538 -2.06 -8.51 -17.43
N LEU A 539 -2.27 -9.83 -17.49
CA LEU A 539 -1.17 -10.80 -17.58
C LEU A 539 -0.38 -10.66 -18.89
N LYS A 540 -1.08 -10.40 -20.01
CA LYS A 540 -0.45 -10.15 -21.31
C LYS A 540 0.47 -8.92 -21.23
N ASN A 541 0.01 -7.84 -20.61
CA ASN A 541 0.79 -6.61 -20.43
C ASN A 541 1.98 -6.82 -19.49
N ILE A 542 1.79 -7.55 -18.38
CA ILE A 542 2.89 -7.97 -17.50
C ILE A 542 3.96 -8.75 -18.28
N CYS A 543 3.55 -9.73 -19.09
CA CYS A 543 4.47 -10.53 -19.90
C CYS A 543 5.25 -9.67 -20.91
N GLN A 544 4.60 -8.70 -21.56
CA GLN A 544 5.27 -7.80 -22.51
C GLN A 544 6.39 -6.99 -21.85
N VAL A 545 6.18 -6.54 -20.61
CA VAL A 545 7.18 -5.77 -19.86
C VAL A 545 8.31 -6.67 -19.32
N ILE A 546 7.97 -7.79 -18.68
CA ILE A 546 8.96 -8.67 -18.03
C ILE A 546 9.88 -9.34 -19.07
N TYR A 547 9.32 -9.76 -20.20
CA TYR A 547 10.05 -10.52 -21.23
C TYR A 547 10.56 -9.67 -22.40
N ALA A 548 10.45 -8.35 -22.30
CA ALA A 548 11.19 -7.47 -23.20
C ALA A 548 12.70 -7.78 -23.07
N ASN A 549 13.39 -7.94 -24.20
CA ASN A 549 14.85 -8.11 -24.22
C ASN A 549 15.50 -6.83 -23.68
N PRO A 550 16.19 -6.87 -22.53
CA PRO A 550 16.99 -5.73 -22.09
C PRO A 550 18.25 -5.69 -22.96
N PRO A 551 18.63 -4.54 -23.52
CA PRO A 551 19.84 -4.47 -24.33
C PRO A 551 21.14 -4.68 -23.53
N ASP A 552 21.19 -4.46 -22.20
CA ASP A 552 22.49 -4.24 -21.53
C ASP A 552 22.63 -4.79 -20.09
N VAL A 553 22.29 -6.05 -19.82
CA VAL A 553 22.56 -6.64 -18.48
C VAL A 553 24.06 -6.81 -18.21
N GLU A 554 24.84 -7.10 -19.26
CA GLU A 554 26.30 -7.28 -19.18
C GLU A 554 27.03 -5.95 -19.00
N GLU A 555 26.66 -4.90 -19.76
CA GLU A 555 27.26 -3.56 -19.66
C GLU A 555 27.01 -2.90 -18.28
N ILE A 556 25.86 -3.18 -17.66
CA ILE A 556 25.50 -2.70 -16.31
C ILE A 556 26.36 -3.37 -15.22
N THR A 557 26.57 -4.68 -15.34
CA THR A 557 27.33 -5.46 -14.34
C THR A 557 28.81 -5.04 -14.38
N ASP A 558 29.36 -4.90 -15.59
CA ASP A 558 30.74 -4.47 -15.78
C ASP A 558 30.98 -3.03 -15.29
N TYR A 559 30.03 -2.11 -15.49
CA TYR A 559 30.14 -0.73 -14.99
C TYR A 559 30.08 -0.65 -13.45
N LEU A 560 29.18 -1.41 -12.80
CA LEU A 560 29.07 -1.45 -11.34
C LEU A 560 30.29 -2.11 -10.67
N LEU A 561 30.98 -3.02 -11.37
CA LEU A 561 32.24 -3.63 -10.92
C LEU A 561 33.46 -2.70 -11.09
N GLN A 562 33.35 -1.63 -11.89
CA GLN A 562 34.41 -0.64 -12.13
C GLN A 562 34.36 0.58 -11.18
N LEU A 563 33.28 0.71 -10.38
CA LEU A 563 33.11 1.71 -9.32
C LEU A 563 33.64 1.19 -7.98
#